data_AF-A0A9D8GPK1-F1
#
_entry.id   AF-A0A9D8GPK1-F1
#
_cell.length_a   1.000
_cell.length_b   1.000
_cell.length_c   1.000
_cell.angle_alpha   90.00
_cell.angle_beta   90.00
_cell.angle_gamma   90.00
#
_symmetry.space_group_name_H-M   'P 1'
#
loop_
_entity.id
_entity.type
_entity.pdbx_description
1 polymer ?
#
loop_
_entity_poly.entity_id
_entity_poly.type
_entity_poly.pdbx_seq_one_letter_code
_entity_poly.pdbx_strand_id
1 'polypeptide(L)'
;PPPPPPPPPPPPPAPPPPAPPPPPPPRRVEAPKPEPKPTKKPEPPADPLDSVLKNVAKLKQQQPKQDQQPPARQQAAPPPAPQPQQQQQQASRLPHNPNQALSMSELDAIRQQISSCWNVPVGARDAANLIVEIQVAMNPDATVREARVTDQARMADPFYRAAAESAVRAVLNPRCNPLRLPLEKYDLWKTFILTFNPKDMLG
;
A
#
# COMPACT_ATOMS: atom_id res chain seq x y z
N PRO A 1 -26.97 -43.26 -62.76
CA PRO A 1 -26.65 -41.99 -62.06
C PRO A 1 -27.09 -42.13 -60.60
N PRO A 2 -26.26 -41.74 -59.61
CA PRO A 2 -26.67 -41.79 -58.21
C PRO A 2 -27.80 -40.77 -57.95
N PRO A 3 -28.73 -41.07 -57.03
CA PRO A 3 -29.79 -40.14 -56.65
C PRO A 3 -29.17 -38.89 -56.01
N PRO A 4 -29.79 -37.71 -56.19
CA PRO A 4 -29.31 -36.49 -55.57
C PRO A 4 -29.33 -36.63 -54.04
N PRO A 5 -28.35 -36.05 -53.33
CA PRO A 5 -28.32 -36.07 -51.88
C PRO A 5 -29.57 -35.39 -51.31
N PRO A 6 -30.08 -35.87 -50.16
CA PRO A 6 -31.23 -35.26 -49.51
C PRO A 6 -30.92 -33.80 -49.15
N PRO A 7 -31.93 -32.91 -49.19
CA PRO A 7 -31.74 -31.52 -48.80
C PRO A 7 -31.31 -31.43 -47.32
N PRO A 8 -30.47 -30.45 -46.97
CA PRO A 8 -30.05 -30.25 -45.59
C PRO A 8 -31.27 -29.96 -44.70
N PRO A 9 -31.25 -30.42 -43.44
CA PRO A 9 -32.33 -30.14 -42.50
C PRO A 9 -32.47 -28.62 -42.30
N PRO A 10 -33.70 -28.13 -42.06
CA PRO A 10 -33.93 -26.72 -41.78
C PRO A 10 -33.15 -26.30 -40.52
N PRO A 11 -32.67 -25.05 -40.47
CA PRO A 11 -31.96 -24.55 -39.30
C PRO A 11 -32.87 -24.62 -38.07
N PRO A 12 -32.30 -24.88 -36.88
CA PRO A 12 -33.07 -24.89 -35.64
C PRO A 12 -33.72 -23.51 -35.41
N PRO A 13 -34.93 -23.47 -34.83
CA PRO A 13 -35.60 -22.21 -34.52
C PRO A 13 -34.71 -21.34 -33.63
N ALA A 14 -34.68 -20.04 -33.94
CA ALA A 14 -33.92 -19.08 -33.16
C ALA A 14 -34.36 -19.12 -31.69
N PRO A 15 -33.43 -18.98 -30.72
CA PRO A 15 -33.78 -18.93 -29.32
C PRO A 15 -34.74 -17.76 -29.05
N PRO A 16 -35.71 -17.92 -28.15
CA PRO A 16 -36.61 -16.84 -27.79
C PRO A 16 -35.82 -15.64 -27.25
N PRO A 17 -36.26 -14.40 -27.53
CA PRO A 17 -35.59 -13.22 -27.00
C PRO A 17 -35.58 -13.26 -25.47
N PRO A 18 -34.49 -12.78 -24.83
CA PRO A 18 -34.40 -12.72 -23.38
C PRO A 18 -35.55 -11.90 -22.81
N ALA A 19 -36.16 -12.41 -21.73
CA ALA A 19 -37.23 -11.71 -21.03
C ALA A 19 -36.75 -10.32 -20.56
N PRO A 20 -37.62 -9.30 -20.63
CA PRO A 20 -37.26 -7.97 -20.15
C PRO A 20 -36.89 -8.01 -18.65
N PRO A 21 -35.91 -7.21 -18.22
CA PRO A 21 -35.53 -7.14 -16.80
C PRO A 21 -36.73 -6.69 -15.96
N PRO A 22 -36.86 -7.19 -14.71
CA PRO A 22 -37.92 -6.77 -13.81
C PRO A 22 -37.83 -5.26 -13.54
N PRO A 23 -38.97 -4.57 -13.37
CA PRO A 23 -38.98 -3.15 -13.07
C PRO A 23 -38.26 -2.87 -11.74
N PRO A 24 -37.55 -1.73 -11.62
CA PRO A 24 -36.90 -1.35 -10.37
C PRO A 24 -37.94 -1.21 -9.24
N PRO A 25 -37.58 -1.58 -8.00
CA PRO A 25 -38.49 -1.43 -6.87
C PRO A 25 -38.86 0.05 -6.68
N PRO A 26 -40.09 0.35 -6.24
CA PRO A 26 -40.54 1.72 -6.03
C PRO A 26 -39.65 2.40 -5.00
N ARG A 27 -39.06 3.53 -5.41
CA ARG A 27 -38.23 4.38 -4.56
C ARG A 27 -39.11 4.94 -3.45
N ARG A 28 -38.95 4.41 -2.23
CA ARG A 28 -39.66 4.86 -1.05
C ARG A 28 -39.30 6.33 -0.82
N VAL A 29 -40.28 7.21 -0.94
CA VAL A 29 -40.14 8.62 -0.58
C VAL A 29 -39.96 8.66 0.94
N GLU A 30 -38.76 8.99 1.40
CA GLU A 30 -38.50 9.25 2.81
C GLU A 30 -39.23 10.54 3.22
N ALA A 31 -40.19 10.41 4.14
CA ALA A 31 -40.80 11.53 4.82
C ALA A 31 -39.80 12.13 5.82
N PRO A 32 -39.69 13.46 5.95
CA PRO A 32 -38.82 14.08 6.94
C PRO A 32 -39.42 13.92 8.34
N LYS A 33 -38.66 13.36 9.28
CA LYS A 33 -38.96 13.33 10.73
C LYS A 33 -37.71 13.78 11.50
N PRO A 34 -37.86 14.28 12.75
CA PRO A 34 -37.41 15.59 13.17
C PRO A 34 -36.04 15.55 13.88
N GLU A 35 -35.36 16.69 13.91
CA GLU A 35 -34.13 16.91 14.68
C GLU A 35 -34.27 16.54 16.17
N PRO A 36 -33.34 15.73 16.72
CA PRO A 36 -33.10 15.64 18.16
C PRO A 36 -31.99 16.58 18.63
N LYS A 37 -32.22 17.17 19.80
CA LYS A 37 -31.35 18.04 20.62
C LYS A 37 -29.86 17.58 20.74
N PRO A 38 -28.94 18.52 21.03
CA PRO A 38 -27.50 18.28 21.08
C PRO A 38 -27.09 17.43 22.29
N THR A 39 -26.48 16.28 22.01
CA THR A 39 -25.78 15.45 23.00
C THR A 39 -24.29 15.80 23.01
N LYS A 40 -23.75 15.87 24.23
CA LYS A 40 -22.39 16.27 24.61
C LYS A 40 -21.27 15.74 23.71
N LYS A 41 -20.34 16.66 23.44
CA LYS A 41 -19.00 16.44 22.86
C LYS A 41 -18.20 15.45 23.71
N PRO A 42 -17.64 14.37 23.14
CA PRO A 42 -16.56 13.62 23.77
C PRO A 42 -15.31 14.51 23.87
N GLU A 43 -14.72 14.59 25.06
CA GLU A 43 -13.37 15.13 25.24
C GLU A 43 -12.35 14.33 24.41
N PRO A 44 -11.35 14.98 23.79
CA PRO A 44 -10.26 14.27 23.14
C PRO A 44 -9.41 13.54 24.19
N PRO A 45 -8.95 12.30 23.93
CA PRO A 45 -7.92 11.68 24.75
C PRO A 45 -6.61 12.48 24.61
N ALA A 46 -5.94 12.70 25.75
CA ALA A 46 -4.70 13.47 25.85
C ALA A 46 -3.57 12.85 25.01
N ASP A 47 -2.80 13.74 24.38
CA ASP A 47 -1.58 13.49 23.58
C ASP A 47 -0.61 12.46 24.20
N PRO A 48 -0.29 11.34 23.51
CA PRO A 48 0.76 10.41 23.92
C PRO A 48 2.19 10.93 23.67
N LEU A 49 2.33 12.13 23.09
CA LEU A 49 3.61 12.70 22.69
C LEU A 49 4.43 13.26 23.87
N ASP A 50 3.77 13.66 24.95
CA ASP A 50 4.43 14.28 26.12
C ASP A 50 5.22 13.26 26.97
N SER A 51 4.80 11.99 26.95
CA SER A 51 5.46 10.93 27.71
C SER A 51 6.77 10.44 27.07
N VAL A 52 6.96 10.65 25.76
CA VAL A 52 8.19 10.25 25.07
C VAL A 52 9.29 11.31 25.26
N LEU A 53 8.92 12.60 25.31
CA LEU A 53 9.88 13.71 25.51
C LEU A 53 10.52 13.70 26.91
N LYS A 54 9.76 13.30 27.94
CA LYS A 54 10.27 13.22 29.33
C LYS A 54 11.29 12.09 29.55
N ASN A 55 11.22 11.01 28.77
CA ASN A 55 12.17 9.89 28.90
C ASN A 55 13.52 10.16 28.23
N VAL A 56 13.57 10.98 27.16
CA VAL A 56 14.83 11.38 26.51
C VAL A 56 15.63 12.38 27.37
N ALA A 57 14.95 13.26 28.09
CA ALA A 57 15.61 14.24 28.97
C ALA A 57 16.32 13.59 30.18
N LYS A 58 15.82 12.42 30.64
CA LYS A 58 16.35 11.76 31.85
C LYS A 58 17.58 10.88 31.58
N LEU A 59 17.85 10.51 30.33
CA LEU A 59 19.04 9.74 29.95
C LEU A 59 20.31 10.61 29.82
N LYS A 60 20.17 11.94 29.74
CA LYS A 60 21.30 12.87 29.56
C LYS A 60 21.94 13.35 30.86
N GLN A 61 21.41 12.95 32.03
CA GLN A 61 21.89 13.39 33.35
C GLN A 61 22.76 12.37 34.10
N GLN A 62 23.09 11.24 33.49
CA GLN A 62 24.04 10.29 34.08
C GLN A 62 25.36 10.34 33.31
N GLN A 63 26.16 11.36 33.62
CA GLN A 63 27.61 11.31 33.43
C GLN A 63 28.27 11.47 34.81
N PRO A 64 29.18 10.57 35.22
CA PRO A 64 29.80 10.64 36.53
C PRO A 64 30.67 11.89 36.68
N LYS A 65 30.54 12.54 37.84
CA LYS A 65 31.48 13.55 38.35
C LYS A 65 32.84 12.88 38.58
N GLN A 66 33.90 13.45 38.02
CA GLN A 66 35.27 13.22 38.47
C GLN A 66 35.81 14.51 39.11
N ASP A 67 36.56 14.28 40.19
CA ASP A 67 36.83 15.14 41.32
C ASP A 67 37.85 16.28 41.05
N GLN A 68 37.87 17.26 41.95
CA GLN A 68 38.64 18.53 41.94
C GLN A 68 40.13 18.28 42.28
N GLN A 69 41.14 19.05 41.82
CA GLN A 69 41.75 20.25 42.47
C GLN A 69 43.08 20.70 41.76
N PRO A 70 43.75 21.85 42.09
CA PRO A 70 44.16 22.89 41.09
C PRO A 70 45.70 23.21 41.09
N PRO A 71 46.18 24.43 40.75
CA PRO A 71 46.49 24.95 39.41
C PRO A 71 47.99 25.26 39.20
N ALA A 72 48.48 25.23 37.95
CA ALA A 72 49.77 25.85 37.59
C ALA A 72 49.70 26.52 36.21
N ARG A 73 50.02 27.81 36.20
CA ARG A 73 50.18 28.71 35.04
C ARG A 73 51.01 28.08 33.93
N GLN A 74 50.58 28.24 32.67
CA GLN A 74 51.33 28.93 31.60
C GLN A 74 50.62 28.84 30.23
N GLN A 75 50.30 30.02 29.69
CA GLN A 75 50.49 30.49 28.31
C GLN A 75 50.05 29.63 27.08
N ALA A 76 49.24 30.30 26.24
CA ALA A 76 49.21 30.26 24.76
C ALA A 76 48.64 29.02 24.03
N ALA A 77 47.37 29.12 23.60
CA ALA A 77 46.83 28.92 22.23
C ALA A 77 45.29 28.76 22.30
N PRO A 78 44.49 29.34 21.38
CA PRO A 78 43.05 29.07 21.35
C PRO A 78 42.76 27.65 20.84
N PRO A 79 41.88 26.87 21.50
CA PRO A 79 41.44 25.58 20.98
C PRO A 79 40.48 25.76 19.79
N PRO A 80 40.48 24.87 18.79
CA PRO A 80 39.49 24.89 17.72
C PRO A 80 38.11 24.53 18.28
N ALA A 81 37.09 25.28 17.87
CA ALA A 81 35.70 25.09 18.27
C ALA A 81 35.17 23.70 17.86
N PRO A 82 34.33 23.05 18.69
CA PRO A 82 33.69 21.79 18.33
C PRO A 82 32.65 22.03 17.24
N GLN A 83 32.88 21.44 16.06
CA GLN A 83 31.90 21.40 14.98
C GLN A 83 30.72 20.50 15.40
N PRO A 84 29.46 20.93 15.21
CA PRO A 84 28.32 20.05 15.44
C PRO A 84 28.34 18.91 14.42
N GLN A 85 28.42 17.66 14.91
CA GLN A 85 28.18 16.45 14.14
C GLN A 85 26.77 16.50 13.54
N GLN A 86 26.66 16.99 12.31
CA GLN A 86 25.56 16.70 11.41
C GLN A 86 25.68 15.24 10.97
N GLN A 87 25.24 14.32 11.82
CA GLN A 87 25.28 12.88 11.57
C GLN A 87 23.88 12.31 11.31
N GLN A 88 23.11 13.02 10.49
CA GLN A 88 21.86 12.52 9.94
C GLN A 88 21.84 12.86 8.45
N GLN A 89 21.66 11.83 7.62
CA GLN A 89 21.60 11.83 6.14
C GLN A 89 22.90 11.49 5.39
N GLN A 90 23.67 10.52 5.89
CA GLN A 90 24.38 9.61 4.98
C GLN A 90 23.82 8.21 5.20
N ALA A 91 22.59 7.98 4.73
CA ALA A 91 22.20 6.65 4.32
C ALA A 91 23.11 6.32 3.13
N SER A 92 24.19 5.65 3.48
CA SER A 92 25.32 5.25 2.68
C SER A 92 24.97 5.02 1.21
N ARG A 93 25.63 5.78 0.32
CA ARG A 93 25.85 5.36 -1.07
C ARG A 93 26.80 4.15 -1.03
N LEU A 94 26.34 3.02 -0.48
CA LEU A 94 26.97 1.74 -0.78
C LEU A 94 26.79 1.48 -2.28
N PRO A 95 27.77 0.87 -2.94
CA PRO A 95 27.59 0.36 -4.29
C PRO A 95 26.31 -0.49 -4.33
N HIS A 96 25.35 -0.12 -5.18
CA HIS A 96 24.20 -0.97 -5.42
C HIS A 96 24.71 -2.21 -6.15
N ASN A 97 24.48 -3.38 -5.55
CA ASN A 97 24.79 -4.65 -6.18
C ASN A 97 23.57 -5.08 -7.01
N PRO A 98 23.67 -5.17 -8.35
CA PRO A 98 22.52 -5.49 -9.21
C PRO A 98 22.00 -6.92 -9.00
N ASN A 99 22.80 -7.81 -8.41
CA ASN A 99 22.46 -9.21 -8.13
C ASN A 99 21.90 -9.44 -6.71
N GLN A 100 21.73 -8.40 -5.90
CA GLN A 100 21.19 -8.49 -4.54
C GLN A 100 19.67 -8.30 -4.56
N ALA A 101 18.92 -9.19 -3.90
CA ALA A 101 17.48 -9.05 -3.69
C ALA A 101 17.08 -7.63 -3.27
N LEU A 102 15.84 -7.23 -3.59
CA LEU A 102 15.29 -5.94 -3.19
C LEU A 102 15.43 -5.76 -1.67
N SER A 103 16.01 -4.65 -1.24
CA SER A 103 16.09 -4.30 0.18
C SER A 103 14.71 -4.00 0.76
N MET A 104 14.61 -4.05 2.09
CA MET A 104 13.36 -3.72 2.79
C MET A 104 12.87 -2.30 2.44
N SER A 105 13.79 -1.35 2.27
CA SER A 105 13.45 0.03 1.88
C SER A 105 12.91 0.13 0.45
N GLU A 106 13.43 -0.70 -0.47
CA GLU A 106 12.92 -0.77 -1.85
C GLU A 106 11.50 -1.36 -1.87
N LEU A 107 11.27 -2.44 -1.12
CA LEU A 107 9.95 -3.06 -1.00
C LEU A 107 8.94 -2.13 -0.33
N ASP A 108 9.33 -1.42 0.72
CA ASP A 108 8.49 -0.44 1.41
C ASP A 108 8.10 0.72 0.48
N ALA A 109 9.06 1.23 -0.30
CA ALA A 109 8.78 2.29 -1.28
C ALA A 109 7.71 1.87 -2.30
N ILE A 110 7.75 0.62 -2.79
CA ILE A 110 6.72 0.08 -3.68
C ILE A 110 5.36 0.01 -2.98
N ARG A 111 5.33 -0.51 -1.76
CA ARG A 111 4.10 -0.65 -0.98
C ARG A 111 3.44 0.70 -0.72
N GLN A 112 4.22 1.68 -0.24
CA GLN A 112 3.76 3.04 0.01
C GLN A 112 3.27 3.74 -1.26
N GLN A 113 3.95 3.52 -2.39
CA GLN A 113 3.50 4.06 -3.65
C GLN A 113 2.15 3.46 -4.04
N ILE A 114 2.03 2.14 -4.08
CA ILE A 114 0.80 1.45 -4.50
C ILE A 114 -0.36 1.65 -3.52
N SER A 115 -0.11 1.73 -2.21
CA SER A 115 -1.14 1.94 -1.20
C SER A 115 -1.90 3.25 -1.43
N SER A 116 -1.20 4.30 -1.86
CA SER A 116 -1.81 5.59 -2.20
C SER A 116 -2.80 5.52 -3.37
N CYS A 117 -2.67 4.52 -4.25
CA CYS A 117 -3.56 4.28 -5.38
C CYS A 117 -4.64 3.23 -5.11
N TRP A 118 -4.59 2.54 -3.96
CA TRP A 118 -5.50 1.45 -3.68
C TRP A 118 -6.75 1.94 -2.97
N ASN A 119 -7.91 1.67 -3.56
CA ASN A 119 -9.21 1.99 -2.98
C ASN A 119 -9.83 0.73 -2.37
N VAL A 120 -9.57 0.48 -1.09
CA VAL A 120 -10.10 -0.71 -0.40
C VAL A 120 -11.64 -0.63 -0.34
N PRO A 121 -12.38 -1.62 -0.86
CA PRO A 121 -13.83 -1.61 -0.74
C PRO A 121 -14.24 -1.71 0.74
N VAL A 122 -14.82 -0.63 1.26
CA VAL A 122 -15.37 -0.57 2.63
C VAL A 122 -16.67 -1.36 2.67
N GLY A 123 -16.83 -2.30 3.61
CA GLY A 123 -18.14 -2.96 3.73
C GLY A 123 -18.30 -4.27 4.51
N ALA A 124 -17.27 -4.87 5.12
CA ALA A 124 -17.48 -6.15 5.84
C ALA A 124 -16.63 -6.27 7.11
N ARG A 125 -17.16 -7.05 8.06
CA ARG A 125 -16.62 -7.31 9.41
C ARG A 125 -15.22 -7.96 9.43
N ASP A 126 -14.68 -8.31 8.25
CA ASP A 126 -13.44 -9.07 8.05
C ASP A 126 -12.44 -8.42 7.08
N ALA A 127 -12.55 -7.12 6.78
CA ALA A 127 -11.55 -6.41 5.97
C ALA A 127 -10.11 -6.60 6.51
N ALA A 128 -9.98 -6.85 7.81
CA ALA A 128 -8.75 -7.17 8.52
C ALA A 128 -8.05 -8.48 8.10
N ASN A 129 -8.77 -9.44 7.48
CA ASN A 129 -8.24 -10.75 7.07
C ASN A 129 -8.20 -10.91 5.54
N LEU A 130 -8.46 -9.84 4.81
CA LEU A 130 -8.40 -9.82 3.36
C LEU A 130 -6.95 -9.78 2.90
N ILE A 131 -6.51 -10.85 2.24
CA ILE A 131 -5.18 -10.95 1.63
C ILE A 131 -5.41 -11.27 0.15
N VAL A 132 -5.02 -10.36 -0.73
CA VAL A 132 -5.08 -10.52 -2.19
C VAL A 132 -3.65 -10.58 -2.72
N GLU A 133 -3.34 -11.59 -3.53
CA GLU A 133 -2.03 -11.73 -4.16
C GLU A 133 -2.13 -11.44 -5.66
N ILE A 134 -1.37 -10.45 -6.10
CA ILE A 134 -1.32 -10.01 -7.50
C ILE A 134 0.07 -10.30 -8.05
N GLN A 135 0.14 -11.14 -9.07
CA GLN A 135 1.35 -11.27 -9.89
C GLN A 135 1.48 -10.05 -10.79
N VAL A 136 2.63 -9.38 -10.72
CA VAL A 136 2.95 -8.18 -11.48
C VAL A 136 4.10 -8.49 -12.42
N ALA A 137 3.93 -8.17 -13.71
CA ALA A 137 5.01 -8.17 -14.70
C ALA A 137 5.35 -6.74 -15.06
N MET A 138 6.64 -6.43 -15.11
CA MET A 138 7.15 -5.07 -15.33
C MET A 138 7.98 -4.96 -16.59
N ASN A 139 8.09 -3.73 -17.09
CA ASN A 139 9.04 -3.34 -18.13
C ASN A 139 10.35 -2.83 -17.51
N PRO A 140 11.47 -2.80 -18.26
CA PRO A 140 12.76 -2.30 -17.77
C PRO A 140 12.77 -0.84 -17.33
N ASP A 141 11.78 -0.03 -17.74
CA ASP A 141 11.59 1.37 -17.35
C ASP A 141 10.79 1.54 -16.04
N ALA A 142 10.61 0.44 -15.29
CA ALA A 142 9.82 0.35 -14.07
C ALA A 142 8.33 0.70 -14.25
N THR A 143 7.80 0.62 -15.48
CA THR A 143 6.35 0.64 -15.71
C THR A 143 5.75 -0.76 -15.54
N VAL A 144 4.52 -0.84 -15.02
CA VAL A 144 3.79 -2.11 -14.98
C VAL A 144 3.30 -2.46 -16.38
N ARG A 145 3.64 -3.67 -16.83
CA ARG A 145 3.17 -4.26 -18.08
C ARG A 145 1.86 -5.02 -17.88
N GLU A 146 1.78 -5.79 -16.81
CA GLU A 146 0.63 -6.66 -16.53
C GLU A 146 0.45 -6.88 -15.03
N ALA A 147 -0.80 -7.02 -14.59
CA ALA A 147 -1.17 -7.36 -13.22
C ALA A 147 -2.31 -8.39 -13.24
N ARG A 148 -2.13 -9.53 -12.57
CA ARG A 148 -3.11 -10.64 -12.52
C ARG A 148 -3.29 -11.17 -11.11
N VAL A 149 -4.53 -11.50 -10.76
CA VAL A 149 -4.85 -12.18 -9.50
C VAL A 149 -4.37 -13.63 -9.57
N THR A 150 -3.58 -14.05 -8.58
CA THR A 150 -3.04 -15.42 -8.52
C THR A 150 -4.10 -16.42 -8.06
N ASP A 151 -4.92 -16.06 -7.06
CA ASP A 151 -5.96 -16.92 -6.51
C ASP A 151 -7.31 -16.70 -7.21
N GLN A 152 -7.49 -17.42 -8.32
CA GLN A 152 -8.74 -17.38 -9.09
C GLN A 152 -9.89 -18.10 -8.39
N ALA A 153 -9.62 -19.03 -7.47
CA ALA A 153 -10.67 -19.76 -6.77
C ALA A 153 -11.46 -18.85 -5.83
N ARG A 154 -10.76 -17.93 -5.15
CA ARG A 154 -11.38 -16.95 -4.25
C ARG A 154 -12.17 -15.86 -4.96
N MET A 155 -12.02 -15.70 -6.29
CA MET A 155 -12.81 -14.77 -7.10
C MET A 155 -14.32 -15.09 -7.13
N ALA A 156 -14.72 -16.29 -6.71
CA ALA A 156 -16.12 -16.63 -6.49
C ALA A 156 -16.76 -15.75 -5.40
N ASP A 157 -16.00 -15.41 -4.36
CA ASP A 157 -16.46 -14.54 -3.29
C ASP A 157 -16.58 -13.09 -3.79
N PRO A 158 -17.77 -12.46 -3.72
CA PRO A 158 -17.97 -11.09 -4.22
C PRO A 158 -17.09 -10.04 -3.56
N PHE A 159 -16.77 -10.21 -2.27
CA PHE A 159 -15.97 -9.25 -1.53
C PHE A 159 -14.48 -9.36 -1.91
N TYR A 160 -13.94 -10.58 -1.95
CA TYR A 160 -12.60 -10.85 -2.46
C TYR A 160 -12.45 -10.35 -3.89
N ARG A 161 -13.42 -10.63 -4.76
CA ARG A 161 -13.41 -10.17 -6.15
C ARG A 161 -13.33 -8.64 -6.24
N ALA A 162 -14.19 -7.93 -5.52
CA ALA A 162 -14.17 -6.46 -5.52
C ALA A 162 -12.83 -5.90 -5.02
N ALA A 163 -12.26 -6.51 -3.99
CA ALA A 163 -10.95 -6.13 -3.46
C ALA A 163 -9.81 -6.43 -4.44
N ALA A 164 -9.83 -7.60 -5.09
CA ALA A 164 -8.83 -8.04 -6.03
C ALA A 164 -8.85 -7.19 -7.31
N GLU A 165 -10.03 -6.89 -7.84
CA GLU A 165 -10.20 -5.95 -8.95
C GLU A 165 -9.71 -4.56 -8.58
N SER A 166 -10.01 -4.08 -7.37
CA SER A 166 -9.48 -2.80 -6.88
C SER A 166 -7.95 -2.80 -6.76
N ALA A 167 -7.35 -3.89 -6.26
CA ALA A 167 -5.91 -4.04 -6.16
C ALA A 167 -5.23 -4.02 -7.55
N VAL A 168 -5.77 -4.74 -8.53
CA VAL A 168 -5.30 -4.70 -9.92
C VAL A 168 -5.34 -3.28 -10.47
N ARG A 169 -6.43 -2.54 -10.21
CA ARG A 169 -6.55 -1.13 -10.63
C ARG A 169 -5.53 -0.23 -9.94
N ALA A 170 -5.17 -0.50 -8.69
CA ALA A 170 -4.15 0.24 -7.96
C ALA A 170 -2.76 0.06 -8.59
N VAL A 171 -2.39 -1.19 -8.92
CA VAL A 171 -1.12 -1.51 -9.57
C VAL A 171 -0.99 -0.83 -10.94
N LEU A 172 -2.08 -0.83 -11.72
CA LEU A 172 -2.11 -0.25 -13.07
C LEU A 172 -2.39 1.27 -13.09
N ASN A 173 -2.54 1.90 -11.92
CA ASN A 173 -2.91 3.31 -11.85
C ASN A 173 -1.75 4.19 -12.37
N PRO A 174 -1.99 5.09 -13.35
CA PRO A 174 -0.93 5.97 -13.88
C PRO A 174 -0.33 6.91 -12.83
N ARG A 175 -1.01 7.18 -11.71
CA ARG A 175 -0.44 7.98 -10.61
C ARG A 175 0.63 7.24 -9.83
N CYS A 176 0.61 5.92 -9.87
CA CYS A 176 1.56 5.05 -9.18
C CYS A 176 2.54 4.37 -10.14
N ASN A 177 2.52 4.73 -11.43
CA ASN A 177 3.46 4.25 -12.43
C ASN A 177 4.31 5.42 -12.95
N PRO A 178 5.63 5.24 -13.16
CA PRO A 178 6.44 4.04 -12.89
C PRO A 178 6.74 3.85 -11.40
N LEU A 179 7.07 2.62 -10.99
CA LEU A 179 7.44 2.30 -9.61
C LEU A 179 8.86 2.80 -9.28
N ARG A 180 9.08 3.15 -8.01
CA ARG A 180 10.38 3.57 -7.47
C ARG A 180 11.30 2.36 -7.23
N LEU A 181 11.79 1.77 -8.31
CA LEU A 181 12.66 0.59 -8.31
C LEU A 181 14.05 0.93 -8.87
N PRO A 182 15.13 0.28 -8.39
CA PRO A 182 16.44 0.42 -9.01
C PRO A 182 16.48 -0.33 -10.34
N LEU A 183 16.65 0.45 -11.42
CA LEU A 183 16.66 -0.04 -12.80
C LEU A 183 17.75 -1.09 -13.07
N GLU A 184 18.87 -0.98 -12.37
CA GLU A 184 19.99 -1.92 -12.44
C GLU A 184 19.66 -3.34 -11.93
N LYS A 185 18.61 -3.50 -11.12
CA LYS A 185 18.18 -4.79 -10.54
C LYS A 185 17.02 -5.43 -11.30
N TYR A 186 16.77 -5.04 -12.56
CA TYR A 186 15.58 -5.45 -13.32
C TYR A 186 15.28 -6.95 -13.26
N ASP A 187 16.29 -7.80 -13.37
CA ASP A 187 16.10 -9.25 -13.31
C ASP A 187 15.46 -9.76 -12.01
N LEU A 188 15.57 -9.02 -10.92
CA LEU A 188 15.04 -9.37 -9.61
C LEU A 188 13.58 -8.93 -9.42
N TRP A 189 13.09 -7.98 -10.20
CA TRP A 189 11.75 -7.41 -10.05
C TRP A 189 10.93 -7.36 -11.35
N LYS A 190 11.45 -7.91 -12.45
CA LYS A 190 10.71 -8.09 -13.72
C LYS A 190 9.39 -8.82 -13.53
N THR A 191 9.32 -9.73 -12.55
CA THR A 191 8.10 -10.42 -12.16
C THR A 191 8.13 -10.70 -10.67
N PHE A 192 7.12 -10.25 -9.94
CA PHE A 192 6.98 -10.50 -8.51
C PHE A 192 5.50 -10.60 -8.11
N ILE A 193 5.25 -11.08 -6.90
CA ILE A 193 3.91 -11.12 -6.33
C ILE A 193 3.81 -10.00 -5.30
N LEU A 194 2.80 -9.14 -5.46
CA LEU A 194 2.46 -8.12 -4.49
C LEU A 194 1.27 -8.59 -3.66
N THR A 195 1.45 -8.60 -2.35
CA THR A 195 0.40 -8.96 -1.39
C THR A 195 -0.30 -7.70 -0.91
N PHE A 196 -1.60 -7.60 -1.17
CA PHE A 196 -2.46 -6.53 -0.71
C PHE A 196 -3.19 -6.97 0.56
N ASN A 197 -2.84 -6.32 1.67
CA ASN A 197 -3.50 -6.46 2.95
C ASN A 197 -3.87 -5.07 3.46
N PRO A 198 -5.14 -4.77 3.75
CA PRO A 198 -5.54 -3.47 4.27
C PRO A 198 -4.78 -3.05 5.54
N LYS A 199 -4.35 -4.01 6.38
CA LYS A 199 -3.55 -3.74 7.58
C LYS A 199 -2.13 -3.25 7.27
N ASP A 200 -1.51 -3.76 6.22
CA ASP A 200 -0.14 -3.38 5.83
C ASP A 200 -0.14 -2.07 5.01
N MET A 201 -1.23 -1.81 4.28
CA MET A 201 -1.30 -0.71 3.31
C MET A 201 -1.95 0.57 3.88
N LEU A 202 -2.73 0.47 4.97
CA LEU A 202 -3.44 1.61 5.58
C LEU A 202 -3.06 1.84 7.07
N GLY A 203 -2.20 1.00 7.62
CA GLY A 203 -1.81 0.99 9.04
C GLY A 203 -0.60 1.83 9.38
#